data_AF-A0A8J8AQ78-F1
#
_entry.id   AF-A0A8J8AQ78-F1
#
_cell.length_a   1.000
_cell.length_b   1.000
_cell.length_c   1.000
_cell.angle_alpha   90.00
_cell.angle_beta   90.00
_cell.angle_gamma   90.00
#
_symmetry.space_group_name_H-M   'P 1'
#
loop_
_entity.id
_entity.type
_entity.pdbx_description
1 polymer ?
#
loop_
_entity_poly.entity_id
_entity_poly.type
_entity_poly.pdbx_seq_one_letter_code
_entity_poly.pdbx_strand_id
1 'polypeptide(L)'
;MEIHSIEKFLKGQVRGGDIVLIEYPSAYPFEDLVWGKIIPEISQDNQIVIDDFFGIGDLSFRNYIRKVSPKQYKKIIEITKHINVIKIGPGRASYGSIIDEIPLTYEISEFMKNYYDAIRKALVDSIKPLYFLSFGLAEYFYFGKEKALQAILFSRSNLPVEDWTSIYLINKDVIEKPHLAILEDISAWILDIDKEEGKYTIRIKKES
;
A
#
# COMPACT_ATOMS: atom_id res chain seq x y z
N MET A 1 -17.95 9.76 -8.04
CA MET A 1 -17.33 11.08 -8.34
C MET A 1 -16.00 10.83 -9.03
N GLU A 2 -15.70 11.51 -10.13
CA GLU A 2 -14.38 11.43 -10.77
C GLU A 2 -13.40 12.33 -10.01
N ILE A 3 -12.21 11.83 -9.69
CA ILE A 3 -11.16 12.65 -9.06
C ILE A 3 -10.03 12.89 -10.04
N HIS A 4 -9.65 14.16 -10.18
CA HIS A 4 -8.52 14.53 -11.04
C HIS A 4 -7.16 14.32 -10.38
N SER A 5 -7.11 14.03 -9.07
CA SER A 5 -5.86 13.85 -8.32
C SER A 5 -6.07 13.03 -7.05
N ILE A 6 -5.48 11.82 -7.01
CA ILE A 6 -5.43 10.96 -5.81
C ILE A 6 -4.68 11.66 -4.67
N GLU A 7 -3.62 12.39 -4.99
CA GLU A 7 -2.80 13.19 -4.06
C GLU A 7 -3.66 14.14 -3.23
N LYS A 8 -4.48 14.96 -3.90
CA LYS A 8 -5.40 15.90 -3.24
C LYS A 8 -6.48 15.21 -2.43
N PHE A 9 -6.97 14.06 -2.93
CA PHE A 9 -7.95 13.25 -2.23
C PHE A 9 -7.39 12.73 -0.90
N LEU A 10 -6.19 12.15 -0.92
CA LEU A 10 -5.53 11.61 0.28
C LEU A 10 -5.30 12.69 1.35
N LYS A 11 -4.87 13.90 0.97
CA LYS A 11 -4.68 15.00 1.93
C LYS A 11 -5.98 15.62 2.46
N GLY A 12 -7.04 15.62 1.65
CA GLY A 12 -8.25 16.39 1.94
C GLY A 12 -9.37 15.61 2.62
N GLN A 13 -9.48 14.31 2.33
CA GLN A 13 -10.64 13.50 2.73
C GLN A 13 -10.27 12.41 3.75
N VAL A 14 -9.05 11.88 3.69
CA VAL A 14 -8.66 10.69 4.44
C VAL A 14 -8.17 11.06 5.83
N ARG A 15 -8.61 10.28 6.83
CA ARG A 15 -8.28 10.47 8.25
C ARG A 15 -7.50 9.27 8.81
N GLY A 16 -6.89 9.46 9.98
CA GLY A 16 -6.31 8.35 10.74
C GLY A 16 -7.40 7.33 11.06
N GLY A 17 -7.08 6.04 10.91
CA GLY A 17 -8.03 4.93 10.99
C GLY A 17 -8.58 4.48 9.64
N ASP A 18 -8.60 5.35 8.62
CA ASP A 18 -9.19 5.02 7.33
C ASP A 18 -8.39 3.94 6.59
N ILE A 19 -9.13 3.08 5.88
CA ILE A 19 -8.60 2.19 4.86
C ILE A 19 -9.00 2.76 3.50
N VAL A 20 -8.01 3.10 2.69
CA VAL A 20 -8.16 3.50 1.30
C VAL A 20 -7.75 2.34 0.41
N LEU A 21 -8.71 1.77 -0.31
CA LEU A 21 -8.47 0.76 -1.31
C LEU A 21 -8.31 1.44 -2.68
N ILE A 22 -7.18 1.20 -3.33
CA ILE A 22 -6.90 1.66 -4.69
C ILE A 22 -6.85 0.43 -5.60
N GLU A 23 -7.92 0.25 -6.38
CA GLU A 23 -8.07 -0.84 -7.33
C GLU A 23 -7.51 -0.41 -8.69
N TYR A 24 -6.68 -1.24 -9.32
CA TYR A 24 -6.13 -0.97 -10.65
C TYR A 24 -6.03 -2.22 -11.51
N PRO A 25 -6.15 -2.13 -12.86
CA PRO A 25 -5.96 -3.26 -13.75
C PRO A 25 -4.47 -3.54 -13.98
N SER A 26 -4.13 -4.76 -14.41
CA SER A 26 -2.74 -5.20 -14.62
C SER A 26 -1.95 -4.34 -15.62
N ALA A 27 -2.63 -3.74 -16.60
CA ALA A 27 -2.00 -2.89 -17.60
C ALA A 27 -1.73 -1.46 -17.09
N TYR A 28 -2.18 -1.11 -15.88
CA TYR A 28 -1.97 0.20 -15.31
C TYR A 28 -0.52 0.34 -14.82
N PRO A 29 0.19 1.43 -15.14
CA PRO A 29 1.55 1.67 -14.66
C PRO A 29 1.53 2.08 -13.19
N PHE A 30 1.28 1.12 -12.29
CA PHE A 30 1.13 1.40 -10.86
C PHE A 30 2.40 2.02 -10.26
N GLU A 31 3.58 1.77 -10.84
CA GLU A 31 4.82 2.39 -10.39
C GLU A 31 4.84 3.91 -10.61
N ASP A 32 4.18 4.42 -11.67
CA ASP A 32 4.05 5.87 -11.90
C ASP A 32 3.09 6.50 -10.89
N LEU A 33 2.03 5.79 -10.52
CA LEU A 33 1.09 6.27 -9.52
C LEU A 33 1.74 6.32 -8.15
N VAL A 34 2.36 5.22 -7.71
CA VAL A 34 2.83 5.11 -6.33
C VAL A 34 4.06 5.99 -6.11
N TRP A 35 5.10 5.84 -6.93
CA TRP A 35 6.37 6.53 -6.73
C TRP A 35 6.40 7.93 -7.34
N GLY A 36 5.57 8.18 -8.36
CA GLY A 36 5.49 9.48 -9.03
C GLY A 36 4.51 10.45 -8.38
N LYS A 37 3.47 9.93 -7.72
CA LYS A 37 2.33 10.73 -7.24
C LYS A 37 2.08 10.54 -5.75
N ILE A 38 1.66 9.35 -5.33
CA ILE A 38 1.20 9.08 -3.96
C ILE A 38 2.31 9.36 -2.95
N ILE A 39 3.43 8.62 -3.02
CA ILE A 39 4.52 8.71 -2.05
C ILE A 39 5.07 10.14 -1.96
N PRO A 40 5.43 10.82 -3.08
CA PRO A 40 5.91 12.19 -3.02
C PRO A 40 4.95 13.21 -2.41
N GLU A 41 3.65 12.94 -2.46
CA GLU A 41 2.64 13.82 -1.89
C GLU A 41 2.51 13.62 -0.38
N ILE A 42 2.39 12.36 0.06
CA ILE A 42 2.21 12.05 1.48
C ILE A 42 3.53 12.16 2.25
N SER A 43 4.70 12.06 1.62
CA SER A 43 5.99 12.09 2.32
C SER A 43 6.42 13.47 2.86
N GLN A 44 5.71 14.54 2.52
CA GLN A 44 6.15 15.91 2.86
C GLN A 44 6.13 16.17 4.37
N ASP A 45 5.14 15.62 5.07
CA ASP A 45 4.89 15.89 6.49
C ASP A 45 4.58 14.63 7.31
N ASN A 46 4.72 13.44 6.70
CA ASN A 46 4.24 12.19 7.27
C ASN A 46 5.30 11.11 7.22
N GLN A 47 5.31 10.24 8.23
CA GLN A 47 6.07 9.01 8.20
C GLN A 47 5.36 8.00 7.31
N ILE A 48 6.10 7.33 6.43
CA ILE A 48 5.60 6.27 5.56
C ILE A 48 6.16 4.94 6.04
N VAL A 49 5.27 3.96 6.16
CA VAL A 49 5.61 2.55 6.35
C VAL A 49 5.08 1.78 5.16
N ILE A 50 5.91 0.90 4.60
CA ILE A 50 5.54 0.09 3.44
C ILE A 50 5.59 -1.37 3.84
N ASP A 51 4.45 -2.05 3.73
CA ASP A 51 4.36 -3.50 3.77
C ASP A 51 4.64 -4.03 2.36
N ASP A 52 5.87 -4.49 2.12
CA ASP A 52 6.31 -4.98 0.81
C ASP A 52 6.20 -6.51 0.75
N PHE A 53 5.06 -6.99 0.25
CA PHE A 53 4.87 -8.41 -0.01
C PHE A 53 5.60 -8.82 -1.29
N PHE A 54 6.39 -9.89 -1.21
CA PHE A 54 7.15 -10.47 -2.33
C PHE A 54 8.17 -9.53 -3.01
N GLY A 55 8.45 -8.36 -2.45
CA GLY A 55 9.32 -7.35 -3.07
C GLY A 55 8.69 -6.67 -4.29
N ILE A 56 7.36 -6.66 -4.40
CA ILE A 56 6.63 -5.98 -5.48
C ILE A 56 6.92 -4.48 -5.47
N GLY A 57 7.03 -3.89 -4.28
CA GLY A 57 7.46 -2.50 -4.11
C GLY A 57 8.83 -2.23 -4.71
N ASP A 58 9.78 -3.14 -4.51
CA ASP A 58 11.15 -2.97 -5.03
C ASP A 58 11.21 -3.05 -6.54
N LEU A 59 10.48 -4.01 -7.11
CA LEU A 59 10.34 -4.12 -8.56
C LEU A 59 9.73 -2.85 -9.15
N SER A 60 8.65 -2.36 -8.53
CA SER A 60 7.98 -1.12 -8.89
C SER A 60 8.92 0.09 -8.82
N PHE A 61 9.64 0.24 -7.70
CA PHE A 61 10.58 1.33 -7.48
C PHE A 61 11.69 1.34 -8.52
N ARG A 62 12.31 0.19 -8.77
CA ARG A 62 13.38 0.05 -9.77
C ARG A 62 12.88 0.35 -11.18
N ASN A 63 11.66 -0.03 -11.52
CA ASN A 63 11.05 0.31 -12.80
C ASN A 63 10.79 1.83 -12.93
N TYR A 64 10.33 2.46 -11.86
CA TYR A 64 10.12 3.91 -11.81
C TYR A 64 11.43 4.70 -11.96
N ILE A 65 12.45 4.42 -11.15
CA ILE A 65 13.69 5.23 -11.15
C ILE A 65 14.48 5.14 -12.48
N ARG A 66 14.27 4.07 -13.27
CA ARG A 66 14.92 3.88 -14.57
C ARG A 66 14.38 4.81 -15.67
N LYS A 67 13.15 5.30 -15.53
CA LYS A 67 12.47 6.11 -16.57
C LYS A 67 12.43 7.61 -16.27
N VAL A 68 12.70 8.01 -15.04
CA VAL A 68 12.55 9.41 -14.61
C VAL A 68 13.78 10.27 -14.91
N SER A 69 13.55 11.58 -14.98
CA SER A 69 14.64 12.56 -15.14
C SER A 69 15.58 12.57 -13.92
N PRO A 70 16.84 13.01 -14.07
CA PRO A 70 17.78 13.13 -12.96
C PRO A 70 17.27 13.99 -11.79
N LYS A 71 16.44 15.00 -12.07
CA LYS A 71 15.81 15.84 -11.04
C LYS A 71 14.79 15.06 -10.23
N GLN A 72 13.92 14.29 -10.89
CA GLN A 72 12.94 13.44 -10.23
C GLN A 72 13.60 12.29 -9.47
N TYR A 73 14.66 11.70 -10.04
CA TYR A 73 15.47 10.69 -9.38
C TYR A 73 16.03 11.20 -8.04
N LYS A 74 16.67 12.37 -8.03
CA LYS A 74 17.18 12.96 -6.79
C LYS A 74 16.07 13.19 -5.76
N LYS A 75 14.93 13.74 -6.21
CA LYS A 75 13.77 13.98 -5.33
C LYS A 75 13.28 12.68 -4.68
N ILE A 76 13.06 11.63 -5.46
CA ILE A 76 12.52 10.38 -4.92
C ILE A 76 13.51 9.68 -4.00
N ILE A 77 14.81 9.70 -4.32
CA ILE A 77 15.83 9.10 -3.44
C ILE A 77 15.87 9.78 -2.06
N GLU A 78 15.76 11.11 -2.00
CA GLU A 78 15.66 11.80 -0.70
C GLU A 78 14.41 11.38 0.06
N ILE A 79 13.25 11.29 -0.60
CA ILE A 79 12.01 10.80 0.02
C ILE A 79 12.20 9.38 0.58
N THR A 80 12.84 8.48 -0.17
CA THR A 80 13.02 7.09 0.29
C THR A 80 13.83 6.95 1.57
N LYS A 81 14.66 7.93 1.95
CA LYS A 81 15.41 7.88 3.22
C LYS A 81 14.51 7.93 4.45
N HIS A 82 13.29 8.44 4.29
CA HIS A 82 12.30 8.58 5.36
C HIS A 82 11.20 7.51 5.29
N ILE A 83 11.37 6.48 4.47
CA ILE A 83 10.43 5.37 4.37
C ILE A 83 10.92 4.22 5.24
N ASN A 84 10.04 3.69 6.08
CA ASN A 84 10.27 2.42 6.77
C ASN A 84 9.63 1.29 5.97
N VAL A 85 10.28 0.13 5.94
CA VAL A 85 9.79 -1.03 5.18
C VAL A 85 9.68 -2.24 6.09
N ILE A 86 8.50 -2.86 6.09
CA ILE A 86 8.25 -4.19 6.62
C ILE A 86 8.26 -5.12 5.41
N LYS A 87 9.32 -5.91 5.27
CA LYS A 87 9.42 -6.86 4.16
C LYS A 87 8.68 -8.14 4.52
N ILE A 88 7.78 -8.60 3.66
CA ILE A 88 6.97 -9.79 3.90
C ILE A 88 7.24 -10.81 2.80
N GLY A 89 7.92 -11.89 3.16
CA GLY A 89 8.29 -12.96 2.24
C GLY A 89 9.55 -12.70 1.42
N PRO A 90 9.70 -13.36 0.26
CA PRO A 90 10.90 -13.25 -0.56
C PRO A 90 11.01 -11.86 -1.19
N GLY A 91 12.21 -11.47 -1.61
CA GLY A 91 12.45 -10.21 -2.31
C GLY A 91 13.51 -9.35 -1.65
N ARG A 92 13.68 -8.14 -2.19
CA ARG A 92 14.56 -7.08 -1.67
C ARG A 92 13.70 -5.84 -1.44
N ALA A 93 14.22 -4.90 -0.67
CA ALA A 93 13.72 -3.54 -0.59
C ALA A 93 14.92 -2.58 -0.77
N SER A 94 15.13 -2.08 -1.99
CA SER A 94 16.20 -1.12 -2.29
C SER A 94 15.82 0.34 -1.99
N TYR A 95 14.62 0.55 -1.46
CA TYR A 95 14.11 1.83 -0.98
C TYR A 95 13.81 1.70 0.52
N GLY A 96 13.96 2.80 1.25
CA GLY A 96 13.63 2.81 2.68
C GLY A 96 14.60 2.05 3.57
N SER A 97 14.35 2.18 4.87
CA SER A 97 15.01 1.43 5.93
C SER A 97 14.16 0.21 6.27
N ILE A 98 14.73 -0.99 6.14
CA ILE A 98 14.05 -2.22 6.54
C ILE A 98 13.99 -2.25 8.08
N ILE A 99 12.79 -2.15 8.64
CA ILE A 99 12.57 -2.19 10.09
C ILE A 99 12.26 -3.60 10.59
N ASP A 100 11.73 -4.46 9.71
CA ASP A 100 11.51 -5.87 10.00
C ASP A 100 11.45 -6.72 8.73
N GLU A 101 11.71 -8.02 8.88
CA GLU A 101 11.56 -9.03 7.84
C GLU A 101 10.70 -10.19 8.36
N ILE A 102 9.50 -10.31 7.81
CA ILE A 102 8.52 -11.34 8.17
C ILE A 102 8.59 -12.47 7.13
N PRO A 103 8.78 -13.74 7.54
CA PRO A 103 8.70 -14.86 6.61
C PRO A 103 7.30 -14.95 6.00
N LEU A 104 7.23 -15.38 4.73
CA LEU A 104 5.92 -15.61 4.10
C LEU A 104 5.23 -16.78 4.81
N THR A 105 4.10 -16.49 5.44
CA THR A 105 3.26 -17.50 6.08
C THR A 105 1.79 -17.17 5.84
N TYR A 106 0.97 -18.22 5.84
CA TYR A 106 -0.49 -18.15 5.79
C TYR A 106 -1.11 -18.69 7.09
N GLU A 107 -0.28 -19.06 8.06
CA GLU A 107 -0.75 -19.38 9.40
C GLU A 107 -0.97 -18.08 10.17
N ILE A 108 -2.23 -17.78 10.48
CA ILE A 108 -2.67 -16.49 11.01
C ILE A 108 -1.92 -16.13 12.29
N SER A 109 -1.75 -17.08 13.21
CA SER A 109 -1.06 -16.84 14.48
C SER A 109 0.42 -16.47 14.30
N GLU A 110 1.09 -17.10 13.33
CA GLU A 110 2.49 -16.80 13.00
C GLU A 110 2.61 -15.44 12.32
N PHE A 111 1.77 -15.18 11.31
CA PHE A 111 1.71 -13.87 10.65
C PHE A 111 1.47 -12.76 11.66
N MET A 112 0.47 -12.92 12.52
CA MET A 112 0.08 -11.91 13.49
C MET A 112 1.13 -11.63 14.53
N LYS A 113 1.80 -12.66 15.05
CA LYS A 113 2.90 -12.48 15.99
C LYS A 113 4.00 -11.62 15.37
N ASN A 114 4.45 -11.98 14.17
CA ASN A 114 5.55 -11.26 13.51
C ASN A 114 5.13 -9.86 13.07
N TYR A 115 3.91 -9.71 12.53
CA TYR A 115 3.40 -8.42 12.07
C TYR A 115 3.16 -7.46 13.23
N TYR A 116 2.65 -7.94 14.37
CA TYR A 116 2.49 -7.12 15.57
C TYR A 116 3.81 -6.52 16.06
N ASP A 117 4.87 -7.33 16.10
CA ASP A 117 6.20 -6.87 16.50
C ASP A 117 6.76 -5.84 15.51
N ALA A 118 6.57 -6.05 14.21
CA ALA A 118 6.97 -5.10 13.16
C ALA A 118 6.22 -3.76 13.25
N ILE A 119 4.89 -3.80 13.47
CA ILE A 119 4.07 -2.60 13.68
C ILE A 119 4.56 -1.84 14.91
N ARG A 120 4.82 -2.51 16.03
CA ARG A 120 5.34 -1.84 17.23
C ARG A 120 6.66 -1.11 16.95
N LYS A 121 7.59 -1.74 16.22
CA LYS A 121 8.85 -1.07 15.81
C LYS A 121 8.58 0.15 14.93
N ALA A 122 7.60 0.06 14.02
CA ALA A 122 7.22 1.18 13.16
C ALA A 122 6.63 2.37 13.95
N LEU A 123 5.90 2.09 15.03
CA LEU A 123 5.19 3.10 15.82
C LEU A 123 6.10 3.84 16.82
N VAL A 124 7.11 3.19 17.41
CA VAL A 124 7.92 3.73 18.53
C VAL A 124 8.56 5.08 18.22
N ASP A 125 9.08 5.28 17.00
CA ASP A 125 9.75 6.52 16.59
C ASP A 125 8.97 7.29 15.51
N SER A 126 7.67 7.00 15.37
CA SER A 126 6.87 7.57 14.28
C SER A 126 6.50 9.03 14.51
N ILE A 127 6.74 9.86 13.49
CA ILE A 127 6.13 11.19 13.39
C ILE A 127 4.71 10.98 12.83
N LYS A 128 3.68 11.35 13.60
CA LYS A 128 2.29 11.35 13.12
C LYS A 128 2.06 12.59 12.24
N PRO A 129 1.29 12.48 11.14
CA PRO A 129 0.50 11.32 10.69
C PRO A 129 1.32 10.17 10.08
N LEU A 130 0.80 8.95 10.19
CA LEU A 130 1.45 7.72 9.73
C LEU A 130 0.63 7.08 8.61
N TYR A 131 1.29 6.75 7.49
CA TYR A 131 0.68 6.05 6.37
C TYR A 131 1.30 4.67 6.20
N PHE A 132 0.45 3.64 6.13
CA PHE A 132 0.84 2.28 5.76
C PHE A 132 0.42 1.99 4.34
N LEU A 133 1.39 1.79 3.44
CA LEU A 133 1.13 1.38 2.06
C LEU A 133 1.43 -0.10 1.93
N SER A 134 0.47 -0.88 1.44
CA SER A 134 0.69 -2.32 1.21
C SER A 134 0.85 -2.59 -0.28
N PHE A 135 2.01 -3.14 -0.66
CA PHE A 135 2.33 -3.58 -2.02
C PHE A 135 2.34 -5.09 -2.12
N GLY A 136 1.90 -5.65 -3.24
CA GLY A 136 1.91 -7.10 -3.45
C GLY A 136 0.79 -7.86 -2.73
N LEU A 137 -0.19 -7.13 -2.20
CA LEU A 137 -1.28 -7.71 -1.42
C LEU A 137 -2.23 -8.57 -2.29
N ALA A 138 -2.40 -8.21 -3.56
CA ALA A 138 -3.15 -9.02 -4.52
C ALA A 138 -2.51 -10.40 -4.73
N GLU A 139 -1.18 -10.46 -4.86
CA GLU A 139 -0.39 -11.68 -4.98
C GLU A 139 -0.47 -12.52 -3.69
N TYR A 140 -0.42 -11.86 -2.53
CA TYR A 140 -0.60 -12.52 -1.24
C TYR A 140 -1.95 -13.25 -1.15
N PHE A 141 -3.04 -12.59 -1.57
CA PHE A 141 -4.36 -13.24 -1.65
C PHE A 141 -4.44 -14.31 -2.74
N TYR A 142 -3.79 -14.10 -3.89
CA TYR A 142 -3.80 -15.06 -4.98
C TYR A 142 -3.17 -16.41 -4.56
N PHE A 143 -2.03 -16.36 -3.86
CA PHE A 143 -1.32 -17.55 -3.40
C PHE A 143 -1.89 -18.14 -2.10
N GLY A 144 -2.30 -17.30 -1.15
CA GLY A 144 -2.78 -17.71 0.17
C GLY A 144 -4.28 -17.99 0.27
N LYS A 145 -5.06 -17.58 -0.74
CA LYS A 145 -6.52 -17.71 -0.79
C LYS A 145 -7.18 -17.16 0.49
N GLU A 146 -8.16 -17.88 1.01
CA GLU A 146 -8.92 -17.49 2.20
C GLU A 146 -8.05 -17.25 3.43
N LYS A 147 -6.97 -18.02 3.61
CA LYS A 147 -6.06 -17.85 4.77
C LYS A 147 -5.39 -16.49 4.78
N ALA A 148 -4.95 -16.00 3.61
CA ALA A 148 -4.37 -14.67 3.48
C ALA A 148 -5.38 -13.57 3.83
N LEU A 149 -6.63 -13.71 3.37
CA LEU A 149 -7.68 -12.76 3.72
C LEU A 149 -8.00 -12.77 5.22
N GLN A 150 -8.10 -13.96 5.82
CA GLN A 150 -8.31 -14.10 7.26
C GLN A 150 -7.17 -13.46 8.05
N ALA A 151 -5.91 -13.60 7.62
CA ALA A 151 -4.77 -12.96 8.27
C ALA A 151 -4.87 -11.43 8.25
N ILE A 152 -5.29 -10.84 7.11
CA ILE A 152 -5.49 -9.39 7.00
C ILE A 152 -6.69 -8.92 7.83
N LEU A 153 -7.83 -9.60 7.78
CA LEU A 153 -8.98 -9.25 8.61
C LEU A 153 -8.64 -9.33 10.11
N PHE A 154 -7.94 -10.40 10.51
CA PHE A 154 -7.53 -10.58 11.88
C PHE A 154 -6.55 -9.48 12.31
N SER A 155 -5.61 -9.07 11.46
CA SER A 155 -4.70 -7.97 11.78
C SER A 155 -5.46 -6.66 12.02
N ARG A 156 -6.46 -6.38 11.18
CA ARG A 156 -7.29 -5.18 11.33
C ARG A 156 -8.14 -5.17 12.58
N SER A 157 -8.63 -6.32 13.04
CA SER A 157 -9.44 -6.39 14.26
C SER A 157 -8.63 -6.32 15.55
N ASN A 158 -7.31 -6.55 15.51
CA ASN A 158 -6.48 -6.68 16.71
C ASN A 158 -5.37 -5.62 16.84
N LEU A 159 -5.10 -4.86 15.79
CA LEU A 159 -4.12 -3.78 15.80
C LEU A 159 -4.78 -2.44 16.12
N PRO A 160 -4.05 -1.46 16.70
CA PRO A 160 -4.57 -0.11 16.99
C PRO A 160 -4.64 0.73 15.72
N VAL A 161 -5.47 0.29 14.77
CA VAL A 161 -5.51 0.80 13.40
C VAL A 161 -5.92 2.26 13.30
N GLU A 162 -6.55 2.81 14.33
CA GLU A 162 -6.89 4.23 14.49
C GLU A 162 -5.66 5.15 14.47
N ASP A 163 -4.46 4.61 14.75
CA ASP A 163 -3.22 5.39 14.80
C ASP A 163 -2.61 5.71 13.43
N TRP A 164 -3.10 5.12 12.33
CA TRP A 164 -2.58 5.34 10.98
C TRP A 164 -3.64 5.24 9.89
N THR A 165 -3.29 5.72 8.71
CA THR A 165 -4.08 5.49 7.49
C THR A 165 -3.49 4.34 6.70
N SER A 166 -4.31 3.37 6.30
CA SER A 166 -3.89 2.25 5.45
C SER A 166 -4.28 2.49 4.00
N ILE A 167 -3.33 2.32 3.09
CA ILE A 167 -3.53 2.43 1.65
C ILE A 167 -3.20 1.07 1.03
N TYR A 168 -4.23 0.38 0.55
CA TYR A 168 -4.10 -0.92 -0.11
C TYR A 168 -4.11 -0.74 -1.62
N LEU A 169 -3.02 -1.14 -2.27
CA LEU A 169 -2.89 -1.11 -3.72
C LEU A 169 -3.15 -2.50 -4.27
N ILE A 170 -4.30 -2.69 -4.91
CA ILE A 170 -4.78 -4.00 -5.37
C ILE A 170 -4.91 -4.04 -6.88
N ASN A 171 -4.20 -4.98 -7.50
CA ASN A 171 -4.44 -5.35 -8.88
C ASN A 171 -5.74 -6.17 -8.96
N LYS A 172 -6.81 -5.58 -9.48
CA LYS A 172 -8.14 -6.19 -9.52
C LYS A 172 -8.28 -7.36 -10.50
N ASP A 173 -7.32 -7.52 -11.42
CA ASP A 173 -7.29 -8.66 -12.33
C ASP A 173 -6.64 -9.91 -11.71
N VAL A 174 -5.89 -9.75 -10.62
CA VAL A 174 -5.14 -10.83 -9.94
C VAL A 174 -5.93 -11.41 -8.77
N ILE A 175 -6.66 -10.56 -8.05
CA ILE A 175 -7.43 -10.96 -6.87
C ILE A 175 -8.76 -11.63 -7.26
N GLU A 176 -9.19 -12.62 -6.48
CA GLU A 176 -10.50 -13.24 -6.66
C GLU A 176 -11.63 -12.29 -6.20
N LYS A 177 -12.75 -12.29 -6.94
CA LYS A 177 -13.89 -11.39 -6.68
C LYS A 177 -14.40 -11.43 -5.23
N PRO A 178 -14.56 -12.60 -4.57
CA PRO A 178 -15.02 -12.62 -3.18
C PRO A 178 -14.04 -11.95 -2.21
N HIS A 179 -12.73 -12.11 -2.43
CA HIS A 179 -11.72 -11.46 -1.60
C HIS A 179 -11.72 -9.94 -1.81
N LEU A 180 -11.83 -9.50 -3.06
CA LEU A 180 -11.94 -8.07 -3.36
C LEU A 180 -13.17 -7.44 -2.70
N ALA A 181 -14.34 -8.08 -2.81
CA ALA A 181 -15.58 -7.60 -2.20
C ALA A 181 -15.46 -7.42 -0.68
N ILE A 182 -14.73 -8.30 0.01
CA ILE A 182 -14.48 -8.18 1.45
C ILE A 182 -13.57 -6.98 1.76
N LEU A 183 -12.53 -6.75 0.95
CA LEU A 183 -11.68 -5.55 1.10
C LEU A 183 -12.46 -4.26 0.86
N GLU A 184 -13.33 -4.24 -0.15
CA GLU A 184 -14.23 -3.13 -0.44
C GLU A 184 -15.16 -2.82 0.75
N ASP A 185 -15.68 -3.86 1.41
CA ASP A 185 -16.58 -3.73 2.55
C ASP A 185 -15.90 -3.06 3.75
N ILE A 186 -14.69 -3.50 4.09
CA ILE A 186 -13.92 -2.94 5.22
C ILE A 186 -13.26 -1.58 4.91
N SER A 187 -13.23 -1.18 3.63
CA SER A 187 -12.59 0.08 3.22
C SER A 187 -13.52 1.27 3.44
N ALA A 188 -12.98 2.35 4.01
CA ALA A 188 -13.68 3.63 4.11
C ALA A 188 -13.81 4.27 2.73
N TRP A 189 -12.72 4.22 1.96
CA TRP A 189 -12.62 4.81 0.63
C TRP A 189 -12.20 3.78 -0.40
N ILE A 190 -12.85 3.82 -1.56
CA ILE A 190 -12.48 2.98 -2.70
C ILE A 190 -12.26 3.85 -3.93
N LEU A 191 -11.03 3.83 -4.44
CA LEU A 191 -10.61 4.47 -5.66
C LEU A 191 -10.43 3.39 -6.74
N ASP A 192 -11.34 3.38 -7.70
CA ASP A 192 -11.32 2.47 -8.82
C ASP A 192 -10.64 3.13 -10.02
N ILE A 193 -9.57 2.52 -10.51
CA ILE A 193 -8.86 2.93 -11.71
C ILE A 193 -9.29 2.01 -12.84
N ASP A 194 -9.81 2.60 -13.91
CA ASP A 194 -10.27 1.86 -15.08
C ASP A 194 -9.76 2.48 -16.38
N LYS A 195 -9.70 1.67 -17.43
CA LYS A 195 -9.32 2.13 -18.77
C LYS A 195 -10.58 2.34 -19.61
N GLU A 196 -10.89 3.60 -19.90
CA GLU A 196 -12.00 4.00 -20.77
C GLU A 196 -11.46 4.73 -22.01
N GLU A 197 -11.84 4.29 -23.20
CA GLU A 197 -11.45 4.91 -24.47
C GLU A 197 -9.92 5.11 -24.64
N GLY A 198 -9.14 4.18 -24.08
CA GLY A 198 -7.67 4.24 -24.14
C GLY A 198 -7.00 5.11 -23.07
N LYS A 199 -7.78 5.79 -22.22
CA LYS A 199 -7.29 6.62 -21.11
C LYS A 199 -7.66 5.98 -19.77
N TYR A 200 -6.83 6.19 -18.76
CA TYR A 200 -7.14 5.75 -17.41
C TYR A 200 -7.94 6.83 -16.67
N THR A 201 -9.08 6.45 -16.10
CA THR A 201 -9.96 7.29 -15.29
C THR A 201 -9.97 6.80 -13.85
N ILE A 202 -10.15 7.70 -12.89
CA ILE A 202 -10.15 7.37 -11.45
C ILE A 202 -11.50 7.77 -10.87
N ARG A 203 -12.21 6.79 -10.30
CA ARG A 203 -13.55 6.96 -9.75
C ARG A 203 -13.56 6.63 -8.27
N ILE A 204 -14.23 7.46 -7.48
CA ILE A 204 -14.61 7.07 -6.12
C ILE A 204 -15.82 6.14 -6.23
N LYS A 205 -15.63 4.87 -5.85
CA LYS A 205 -16.66 3.81 -5.83
C LYS A 205 -17.43 3.79 -4.51
N LYS A 206 -16.79 4.18 -3.41
CA LYS A 206 -17.38 4.30 -2.06
C LYS A 206 -16.80 5.50 -1.32
N GLU A 207 -17.68 6.19 -0.62
CA GLU A 207 -17.41 7.30 0.31
C GLU A 207 -18.22 6.98 1.59
N SER A 208 -17.54 7.00 2.74
CA SER A 208 -18.11 6.65 4.06
C SER A 208 -18.34 7.88 4.92
#